data_AF-A0A4R0XEC9-F1
#
_entry.id   AF-A0A4R0XEC9-F1
#
_cell.length_a   1.000
_cell.length_b   1.000
_cell.length_c   1.000
_cell.angle_alpha   90.00
_cell.angle_beta   90.00
_cell.angle_gamma   90.00
#
_symmetry.space_group_name_H-M   'P 1'
#
loop_
_entity.id
_entity.type
_entity.pdbx_description
1 polymer ?
#
loop_
_entity_poly.entity_id
_entity_poly.type
_entity_poly.pdbx_seq_one_letter_code
_entity_poly.pdbx_strand_id
1 'polypeptide(L)'
;MTFFANSGVTFPKFEEDTHAAGSEALEAAASIWRMFAALERNEGQSIQRSEVDDCAQMLLRAASTYHYIATELRNVHVRTLTPAEFQQAAIPHHFTYDVEPLNSMIFSPQINMGDLYREIAQRAELLSSTLKIIPFDRDIADLAPQVFNTMRQWEYLSYLGRVVSVLNRRPPNSVTDGF
;
A
#
# COMPACT_ATOMS: atom_id res chain seq x y z
N MET A 1 11.28 -0.74 9.22
CA MET A 1 9.84 -0.49 9.04
C MET A 1 9.17 -1.79 8.62
N THR A 2 8.58 -2.54 9.55
CA THR A 2 7.88 -3.81 9.29
C THR A 2 6.39 -3.58 9.55
N PHE A 3 5.68 -3.03 8.55
CA PHE A 3 4.26 -2.65 8.70
C PHE A 3 3.29 -3.51 7.88
N PHE A 4 3.79 -4.41 7.04
CA PHE A 4 2.97 -5.23 6.15
C PHE A 4 2.90 -6.71 6.54
N ALA A 5 3.79 -7.17 7.43
CA ALA A 5 3.74 -8.49 8.03
C ALA A 5 3.00 -8.36 9.36
N ASN A 6 1.70 -8.70 9.44
CA ASN A 6 1.04 -9.19 10.66
C ASN A 6 -0.44 -9.51 10.40
N SER A 7 -0.66 -10.78 10.06
CA SER A 7 -1.60 -11.72 10.67
C SER A 7 -2.89 -11.15 11.26
N GLY A 8 -3.99 -11.46 10.58
CA GLY A 8 -5.31 -11.06 10.99
C GLY A 8 -6.05 -12.13 11.78
N VAL A 9 -6.25 -11.90 13.08
CA VAL A 9 -7.22 -12.66 13.90
C VAL A 9 -8.63 -12.57 13.30
N THR A 10 -8.97 -11.45 12.65
CA THR A 10 -10.29 -11.24 12.04
C THR A 10 -10.52 -12.14 10.82
N PHE A 11 -9.50 -12.35 9.99
CA PHE A 11 -9.59 -13.10 8.73
C PHE A 11 -8.46 -14.14 8.60
N PRO A 12 -8.49 -15.23 9.39
CA PRO A 12 -7.39 -16.20 9.43
C PRO A 12 -7.09 -16.85 8.07
N LYS A 13 -8.13 -17.02 7.23
CA LYS A 13 -7.99 -17.57 5.87
C LYS A 13 -7.01 -16.78 4.99
N PHE A 14 -6.91 -15.46 5.19
CA PHE A 14 -6.09 -14.57 4.35
C PHE A 14 -4.80 -14.14 5.03
N GLU A 15 -4.43 -14.74 6.18
CA GLU A 15 -3.27 -14.35 6.96
C GLU A 15 -1.97 -14.54 6.17
N GLU A 16 -1.76 -15.75 5.62
CA GLU A 16 -0.57 -16.09 4.85
C GLU A 16 -0.47 -15.21 3.58
N ASP A 17 -1.57 -15.07 2.84
CA ASP A 17 -1.66 -14.25 1.63
C ASP A 17 -1.36 -12.77 1.91
N THR A 18 -1.98 -12.20 2.95
CA THR A 18 -1.77 -10.80 3.34
C THR A 18 -0.32 -10.58 3.78
N HIS A 19 0.26 -11.52 4.53
CA HIS A 19 1.64 -11.45 4.98
C HIS A 19 2.62 -11.53 3.79
N ALA A 20 2.42 -12.48 2.87
CA ALA A 20 3.27 -12.66 1.70
C ALA A 20 3.23 -11.43 0.78
N ALA A 21 2.03 -10.98 0.38
CA ALA A 21 1.86 -9.79 -0.44
C ALA A 21 2.44 -8.54 0.24
N GLY A 22 2.27 -8.46 1.55
CA GLY A 22 2.83 -7.41 2.37
C GLY A 22 4.36 -7.39 2.38
N SER A 23 4.98 -8.56 2.48
CA SER A 23 6.44 -8.70 2.41
C SER A 23 6.96 -8.27 1.04
N GLU A 24 6.31 -8.69 -0.04
CA GLU A 24 6.69 -8.28 -1.41
C GLU A 24 6.57 -6.78 -1.62
N ALA A 25 5.47 -6.17 -1.16
CA ALA A 25 5.28 -4.72 -1.26
C ALA A 25 6.36 -3.96 -0.48
N LEU A 26 6.74 -4.44 0.71
CA LEU A 26 7.79 -3.83 1.52
C LEU A 26 9.18 -3.96 0.90
N GLU A 27 9.50 -5.12 0.33
CA GLU A 27 10.77 -5.35 -0.38
C GLU A 27 10.87 -4.49 -1.64
N ALA A 28 9.77 -4.37 -2.40
CA ALA A 28 9.67 -3.42 -3.50
C ALA A 28 9.92 -1.99 -3.03
N ALA A 29 9.32 -1.57 -1.91
CA ALA A 29 9.54 -0.24 -1.34
C ALA A 29 11.01 0.05 -1.04
N ALA A 30 11.69 -0.90 -0.38
CA ALA A 30 13.09 -0.79 -0.07
C ALA A 30 13.92 -0.64 -1.35
N SER A 31 13.55 -1.34 -2.41
CA SER A 31 14.18 -1.24 -3.73
C SER A 31 13.93 0.11 -4.39
N ILE A 32 12.70 0.64 -4.35
CA ILE A 32 12.37 2.01 -4.82
C ILE A 32 13.24 3.04 -4.11
N TRP A 33 13.33 2.97 -2.78
CA TRP A 33 14.16 3.88 -2.00
C TRP A 33 15.64 3.80 -2.36
N ARG A 34 16.17 2.59 -2.60
CA ARG A 34 17.56 2.42 -3.06
C ARG A 34 17.78 3.05 -4.43
N MET A 35 16.87 2.87 -5.37
CA MET A 35 16.93 3.48 -6.70
C MET A 35 16.88 5.01 -6.62
N PHE A 36 15.98 5.57 -5.80
CA PHE A 36 15.89 7.03 -5.63
C PHE A 36 17.11 7.61 -4.92
N ALA A 37 17.66 6.94 -3.92
CA ALA A 37 18.90 7.36 -3.29
C ALA A 37 20.10 7.31 -4.25
N ALA A 38 20.12 6.35 -5.19
CA ALA A 38 21.13 6.31 -6.25
C ALA A 38 20.95 7.49 -7.24
N LEU A 39 19.72 7.82 -7.63
CA LEU A 39 19.43 9.02 -8.42
C LEU A 39 19.92 10.30 -7.72
N GLU A 40 19.69 10.46 -6.42
CA GLU A 40 20.14 11.62 -5.64
C GLU A 40 21.66 11.76 -5.60
N ARG A 41 22.39 10.64 -5.67
CA ARG A 41 23.86 10.62 -5.76
C ARG A 41 24.39 10.77 -7.19
N ASN A 42 23.53 11.03 -8.18
CA ASN A 42 23.85 11.02 -9.61
C ASN A 42 24.38 9.67 -10.12
N GLU A 43 23.98 8.58 -9.47
CA GLU A 43 24.32 7.19 -9.82
C GLU A 43 23.20 6.52 -10.64
N GLY A 44 22.30 7.29 -11.25
CA GLY A 44 21.14 6.78 -11.99
C GLY A 44 21.49 5.78 -13.09
N GLN A 45 22.61 6.01 -13.79
CA GLN A 45 23.12 5.10 -14.84
C GLN A 45 23.55 3.71 -14.31
N SER A 46 23.75 3.57 -12.99
CA SER A 46 24.07 2.29 -12.35
C SER A 46 22.84 1.43 -12.06
N ILE A 47 21.64 2.02 -12.13
CA ILE A 47 20.38 1.31 -11.90
C ILE A 47 20.10 0.42 -13.11
N GLN A 48 20.15 -0.88 -12.90
CA GLN A 48 19.92 -1.84 -13.97
C GLN A 48 18.43 -1.95 -14.27
N ARG A 49 18.08 -2.12 -15.56
CA ARG A 49 16.69 -2.31 -15.97
C ARG A 49 16.06 -3.54 -15.30
N SER A 50 16.84 -4.60 -15.08
CA SER A 50 16.42 -5.79 -14.34
C SER A 50 16.00 -5.48 -12.91
N GLU A 51 16.69 -4.59 -12.20
CA GLU A 51 16.32 -4.20 -10.83
C GLU A 51 14.96 -3.47 -10.81
N VAL A 52 14.72 -2.59 -11.79
CA VAL A 52 13.43 -1.92 -11.97
C VAL A 52 12.33 -2.93 -12.28
N ASP A 53 12.59 -3.87 -13.18
CA ASP A 53 11.61 -4.89 -13.59
C ASP A 53 11.29 -5.86 -12.45
N ASP A 54 12.29 -6.28 -11.67
CA ASP A 54 12.11 -7.13 -10.48
C ASP A 54 11.26 -6.41 -9.42
N CYS A 55 11.58 -5.15 -9.13
CA CYS A 55 10.81 -4.31 -8.21
C CYS A 55 9.36 -4.14 -8.68
N ALA A 56 9.16 -3.88 -9.97
CA ALA A 56 7.83 -3.72 -10.55
C ALA A 56 7.05 -5.04 -10.53
N GLN A 57 7.73 -6.19 -10.68
CA GLN A 57 7.10 -7.50 -10.61
C GLN A 57 6.68 -7.87 -9.18
N MET A 58 7.48 -7.53 -8.17
CA MET A 58 7.09 -7.69 -6.75
C MET A 58 5.78 -6.93 -6.45
N LEU A 59 5.66 -5.69 -6.92
CA LEU A 59 4.42 -4.91 -6.75
C LEU A 59 3.22 -5.54 -7.44
N LEU A 60 3.40 -6.11 -8.64
CA LEU A 60 2.31 -6.78 -9.37
C LEU A 60 1.85 -8.07 -8.71
N ARG A 61 2.79 -8.85 -8.15
CA ARG A 61 2.45 -10.07 -7.40
C ARG A 61 1.70 -9.72 -6.12
N ALA A 62 2.16 -8.71 -5.37
CA ALA A 62 1.44 -8.18 -4.22
C ALA A 62 0.02 -7.69 -4.61
N ALA A 63 -0.09 -6.91 -5.68
CA ALA A 63 -1.37 -6.41 -6.17
C ALA A 63 -2.35 -7.53 -6.55
N SER A 64 -1.87 -8.57 -7.24
CA SER A 64 -2.68 -9.71 -7.63
C SER A 64 -3.28 -10.42 -6.41
N THR A 65 -2.48 -10.62 -5.36
CA THR A 65 -2.94 -11.20 -4.11
C THR A 65 -3.96 -10.29 -3.40
N TYR A 66 -3.72 -8.97 -3.36
CA TYR A 66 -4.68 -8.03 -2.79
C TYR A 66 -5.99 -7.97 -3.58
N HIS A 67 -5.97 -8.10 -4.91
CA HIS A 67 -7.18 -8.22 -5.73
C HIS A 67 -7.99 -9.48 -5.42
N TYR A 68 -7.31 -10.61 -5.22
CA TYR A 68 -7.95 -11.84 -4.78
C TYR A 68 -8.66 -11.64 -3.43
N ILE A 69 -7.95 -11.13 -2.43
CA ILE A 69 -8.52 -10.86 -1.09
C ILE A 69 -9.68 -9.85 -1.17
N ALA A 70 -9.54 -8.79 -1.98
CA ALA A 70 -10.59 -7.80 -2.20
C ALA A 70 -11.89 -8.42 -2.74
N THR A 71 -11.76 -9.41 -3.62
CA THR A 71 -12.90 -10.11 -4.23
C THR A 71 -13.63 -10.98 -3.21
N GLU A 72 -12.88 -11.64 -2.35
CA GLU A 72 -13.41 -12.49 -1.27
C GLU A 72 -14.07 -11.64 -0.17
N LEU A 73 -13.52 -10.47 0.14
CA LEU A 73 -14.00 -9.57 1.19
C LEU A 73 -14.97 -8.47 0.69
N ARG A 74 -15.45 -8.55 -0.55
CA ARG A 74 -16.25 -7.48 -1.21
C ARG A 74 -17.50 -7.01 -0.44
N ASN A 75 -18.10 -7.90 0.35
CA ASN A 75 -19.32 -7.62 1.13
C ASN A 75 -19.04 -7.51 2.64
N VAL A 76 -17.77 -7.59 3.05
CA VAL A 76 -17.39 -7.58 4.46
C VAL A 76 -17.22 -6.15 4.94
N HIS A 77 -18.00 -5.79 5.95
CA HIS A 77 -17.97 -4.48 6.58
C HIS A 77 -17.48 -4.61 8.02
N VAL A 78 -16.67 -3.65 8.44
CA VAL A 78 -16.21 -3.51 9.83
C VAL A 78 -16.54 -2.12 10.32
N ARG A 79 -16.65 -1.96 11.63
CA ARG A 79 -16.86 -0.62 12.23
C ARG A 79 -15.70 0.31 11.90
N THR A 80 -15.96 1.61 11.89
CA THR A 80 -14.90 2.63 11.77
C THR A 80 -13.78 2.46 12.81
N LEU A 81 -12.61 3.04 12.54
CA LEU A 81 -11.48 3.05 13.49
C LEU A 81 -11.81 3.91 14.71
N THR A 82 -11.44 3.43 15.89
CA THR A 82 -11.44 4.24 17.12
C THR A 82 -10.28 5.24 17.11
N PRO A 83 -10.32 6.31 17.93
CA PRO A 83 -9.20 7.25 18.01
C PRO A 83 -7.84 6.60 18.35
N ALA A 84 -7.85 5.56 19.19
CA ALA A 84 -6.64 4.80 19.52
C ALA A 84 -6.12 3.99 18.33
N GLU A 85 -7.01 3.41 17.53
CA GLU A 85 -6.66 2.68 16.31
C GLU A 85 -6.14 3.62 15.21
N PHE A 86 -6.68 4.83 15.09
CA PHE A 86 -6.13 5.87 14.22
C PHE A 86 -4.69 6.24 14.61
N GLN A 87 -4.42 6.40 15.91
CA GLN A 87 -3.07 6.64 16.42
C GLN A 87 -2.14 5.46 16.15
N GLN A 88 -2.62 4.23 16.35
CA GLN A 88 -1.85 3.01 16.09
C GLN A 88 -1.50 2.85 14.61
N ALA A 89 -2.42 3.19 13.70
CA ALA A 89 -2.16 3.22 12.28
C ALA A 89 -1.25 4.41 11.86
N ALA A 90 -0.94 5.33 12.80
CA ALA A 90 -0.11 6.51 12.59
C ALA A 90 -0.55 7.33 11.36
N ILE A 91 -1.86 7.49 11.23
CA ILE A 91 -2.48 8.25 10.16
C ILE A 91 -2.46 9.75 10.54
N PRO A 92 -1.88 10.64 9.72
CA PRO A 92 -1.87 12.07 10.02
C PRO A 92 -3.29 12.60 10.20
N HIS A 93 -3.52 13.34 11.28
CA HIS A 93 -4.82 13.97 11.55
C HIS A 93 -5.23 15.04 10.52
N HIS A 94 -4.29 15.45 9.64
CA HIS A 94 -4.49 16.48 8.62
C HIS A 94 -4.14 15.93 7.22
N PHE A 95 -4.96 15.03 6.69
CA PHE A 95 -5.02 14.79 5.25
C PHE A 95 -5.79 15.94 4.58
N THR A 96 -5.23 17.15 4.61
CA THR A 96 -5.99 18.35 4.27
C THR A 96 -6.08 18.66 2.79
N TYR A 97 -5.33 18.01 1.90
CA TYR A 97 -5.40 18.32 0.46
C TYR A 97 -5.13 17.06 -0.38
N ASP A 98 -6.05 16.71 -1.29
CA ASP A 98 -5.94 15.68 -2.35
C ASP A 98 -6.15 14.17 -2.03
N VAL A 99 -6.78 13.82 -0.90
CA VAL A 99 -7.01 12.41 -0.50
C VAL A 99 -8.48 12.00 -0.36
N GLU A 100 -9.40 12.66 -1.07
CA GLU A 100 -10.84 12.43 -0.94
C GLU A 100 -11.29 10.94 -0.98
N PRO A 101 -10.72 10.07 -1.84
CA PRO A 101 -11.10 8.66 -1.83
C PRO A 101 -10.73 7.95 -0.52
N LEU A 102 -9.55 8.25 0.04
CA LEU A 102 -9.05 7.62 1.26
C LEU A 102 -9.86 8.06 2.48
N ASN A 103 -10.18 9.37 2.54
CA ASN A 103 -10.94 9.91 3.65
C ASN A 103 -12.36 9.31 3.70
N SER A 104 -13.02 9.16 2.56
CA SER A 104 -14.34 8.55 2.52
C SER A 104 -14.33 7.06 2.88
N MET A 105 -13.28 6.31 2.51
CA MET A 105 -13.13 4.90 2.86
C MET A 105 -12.85 4.66 4.36
N ILE A 106 -11.99 5.47 4.97
CA ILE A 106 -11.50 5.22 6.34
C ILE A 106 -12.36 5.91 7.41
N PHE A 107 -12.90 7.11 7.12
CA PHE A 107 -13.74 7.86 8.07
C PHE A 107 -15.23 7.56 7.93
N SER A 108 -15.62 6.61 7.07
CA SER A 108 -16.99 6.10 7.01
C SER A 108 -17.39 5.41 8.33
N PRO A 109 -18.66 5.50 8.77
CA PRO A 109 -19.16 4.75 9.93
C PRO A 109 -18.91 3.24 9.85
N GLN A 110 -18.92 2.70 8.63
CA GLN A 110 -18.56 1.33 8.30
C GLN A 110 -17.55 1.33 7.16
N ILE A 111 -16.49 0.53 7.34
CA ILE A 111 -15.41 0.38 6.38
C ILE A 111 -15.65 -0.93 5.63
N ASN A 112 -15.69 -0.86 4.30
CA ASN A 112 -15.73 -2.05 3.44
C ASN A 112 -14.29 -2.59 3.26
N MET A 113 -14.06 -3.83 3.72
CA MET A 113 -12.72 -4.43 3.63
C MET A 113 -12.30 -4.73 2.19
N GLY A 114 -13.24 -5.16 1.34
CA GLY A 114 -12.97 -5.40 -0.06
C GLY A 114 -12.54 -4.14 -0.81
N ASP A 115 -13.13 -2.99 -0.52
CA ASP A 115 -12.75 -1.72 -1.13
C ASP A 115 -11.36 -1.25 -0.66
N LEU A 116 -11.00 -1.43 0.62
CA LEU A 116 -9.65 -1.15 1.10
C LEU A 116 -8.59 -1.99 0.39
N TYR A 117 -8.80 -3.31 0.29
CA TYR A 117 -7.86 -4.20 -0.39
C TYR A 117 -7.79 -3.91 -1.90
N ARG A 118 -8.91 -3.52 -2.52
CA ARG A 118 -8.93 -3.11 -3.93
C ARG A 118 -8.11 -1.85 -4.15
N GLU A 119 -8.25 -0.85 -3.29
CA GLU A 119 -7.47 0.38 -3.37
C GLU A 119 -5.97 0.10 -3.19
N ILE A 120 -5.59 -0.75 -2.22
CA ILE A 120 -4.19 -1.21 -2.04
C ILE A 120 -3.67 -1.83 -3.34
N ALA A 121 -4.44 -2.75 -3.95
CA ALA A 121 -4.04 -3.43 -5.18
C ALA A 121 -3.82 -2.43 -6.33
N GLN A 122 -4.79 -1.53 -6.57
CA GLN A 122 -4.71 -0.52 -7.62
C GLN A 122 -3.51 0.43 -7.44
N ARG A 123 -3.19 0.79 -6.20
CA ARG A 123 -2.02 1.64 -5.89
C ARG A 123 -0.71 0.89 -6.15
N ALA A 124 -0.63 -0.39 -5.81
CA ALA A 124 0.54 -1.22 -6.11
C ALA A 124 0.74 -1.39 -7.64
N GLU A 125 -0.33 -1.59 -8.41
CA GLU A 125 -0.27 -1.64 -9.89
C GLU A 125 0.17 -0.30 -10.50
N LEU A 126 -0.37 0.81 -9.97
CA LEU A 126 0.01 2.14 -10.41
C LEU A 126 1.50 2.41 -10.14
N LEU A 127 2.00 2.04 -8.97
CA LEU A 127 3.43 2.14 -8.64
C LEU A 127 4.28 1.29 -9.57
N SER A 128 3.89 0.04 -9.84
CA SER A 128 4.60 -0.83 -10.78
C SER A 128 4.70 -0.21 -12.18
N SER A 129 3.56 0.27 -12.69
CA SER A 129 3.49 0.94 -13.99
C SER A 129 4.34 2.21 -14.03
N THR A 130 4.31 3.00 -12.94
CA THR A 130 5.08 4.24 -12.83
C THR A 130 6.58 3.96 -12.82
N LEU A 131 7.05 2.94 -12.09
CA LEU A 131 8.48 2.61 -12.05
C LEU A 131 9.03 2.23 -13.43
N LYS A 132 8.24 1.48 -14.23
CA LYS A 132 8.67 1.03 -15.56
C LYS A 132 8.88 2.17 -16.55
N ILE A 133 8.25 3.33 -16.34
CA ILE A 133 8.32 4.50 -17.23
C ILE A 133 9.34 5.55 -16.78
N ILE A 134 9.90 5.46 -15.56
CA ILE A 134 10.92 6.40 -15.08
C ILE A 134 12.21 6.19 -15.89
N PRO A 135 12.71 7.22 -16.61
CA PRO A 135 13.97 7.12 -17.33
C PRO A 135 15.13 7.42 -16.36
N PHE A 136 15.56 6.40 -15.62
CA PHE A 136 16.62 6.49 -14.59
C PHE A 136 18.00 6.94 -15.14
N ASP A 137 18.15 7.06 -16.46
CA ASP A 137 19.34 7.58 -17.14
C ASP A 137 19.37 9.12 -17.23
N ARG A 138 18.29 9.81 -16.84
CA ARG A 138 18.21 11.28 -16.80
C ARG A 138 18.66 11.87 -15.46
N ASP A 139 18.94 13.18 -15.48
CA ASP A 139 19.27 13.95 -14.28
C ASP A 139 18.07 13.97 -13.31
N ILE A 140 18.33 13.87 -12.01
CA ILE A 140 17.31 13.92 -10.98
C ILE A 140 16.49 15.20 -11.02
N ALA A 141 17.07 16.33 -11.45
CA ALA A 141 16.34 17.59 -11.59
C ALA A 141 15.16 17.45 -12.59
N ASP A 142 15.33 16.64 -13.64
CA ASP A 142 14.30 16.37 -14.64
C ASP A 142 13.28 15.32 -14.18
N LEU A 143 13.66 14.48 -13.20
CA LEU A 143 12.85 13.37 -12.67
C LEU A 143 12.13 13.69 -11.36
N ALA A 144 12.45 14.81 -10.72
CA ALA A 144 11.93 15.17 -9.40
C ALA A 144 10.40 15.08 -9.31
N PRO A 145 9.61 15.57 -10.30
CA PRO A 145 8.15 15.42 -10.27
C PRO A 145 7.68 13.95 -10.23
N GLN A 146 8.30 13.07 -11.02
CA GLN A 146 7.95 11.66 -11.08
C GLN A 146 8.35 10.92 -9.80
N VAL A 147 9.54 11.23 -9.26
CA VAL A 147 10.02 10.71 -7.98
C VAL A 147 9.09 11.12 -6.85
N PHE A 148 8.75 12.41 -6.73
CA PHE A 148 7.83 12.89 -5.69
C PHE A 148 6.43 12.28 -5.81
N ASN A 149 5.90 12.15 -7.03
CA ASN A 149 4.62 11.47 -7.22
C ASN A 149 4.70 9.99 -6.78
N THR A 150 5.79 9.30 -7.10
CA THR A 150 6.00 7.89 -6.71
C THR A 150 6.09 7.75 -5.20
N MET A 151 6.84 8.64 -4.53
CA MET A 151 6.92 8.70 -3.07
C MET A 151 5.55 8.96 -2.44
N ARG A 152 4.76 9.88 -3.01
CA ARG A 152 3.38 10.15 -2.58
C ARG A 152 2.49 8.90 -2.70
N GLN A 153 2.52 8.22 -3.84
CA GLN A 153 1.74 6.98 -4.03
C GLN A 153 2.16 5.88 -3.05
N TRP A 154 3.46 5.77 -2.77
CA TRP A 154 3.98 4.83 -1.78
C TRP A 154 3.49 5.17 -0.37
N GLU A 155 3.51 6.45 0.01
CA GLU A 155 3.01 6.91 1.30
C GLU A 155 1.53 6.55 1.49
N TYR A 156 0.73 6.72 0.45
CA TYR A 156 -0.69 6.36 0.43
C TYR A 156 -0.91 4.87 0.63
N LEU A 157 -0.16 4.05 -0.10
CA LEU A 157 -0.19 2.60 0.04
C LEU A 157 0.20 2.18 1.48
N SER A 158 1.19 2.85 2.07
CA SER A 158 1.61 2.63 3.46
C SER A 158 0.52 3.00 4.47
N TYR A 159 -0.23 4.08 4.25
CA TYR A 159 -1.38 4.43 5.10
C TYR A 159 -2.46 3.35 5.06
N LEU A 160 -2.85 2.91 3.86
CA LEU A 160 -3.84 1.84 3.68
C LEU A 160 -3.37 0.52 4.30
N GLY A 161 -2.11 0.14 4.09
CA GLY A 161 -1.53 -1.08 4.68
C GLY A 161 -1.59 -1.06 6.20
N ARG A 162 -1.33 0.09 6.83
CA ARG A 162 -1.44 0.25 8.29
C ARG A 162 -2.87 0.16 8.79
N VAL A 163 -3.82 0.78 8.09
CA VAL A 163 -5.26 0.65 8.39
C VAL A 163 -5.69 -0.80 8.37
N VAL A 164 -5.39 -1.51 7.27
CA VAL A 164 -5.73 -2.93 7.11
C VAL A 164 -5.05 -3.78 8.20
N SER A 165 -3.80 -3.50 8.54
CA SER A 165 -3.11 -4.20 9.64
C SER A 165 -3.82 -4.02 10.98
N VAL A 166 -4.30 -2.81 11.30
CA VAL A 166 -5.06 -2.55 12.52
C VAL A 166 -6.41 -3.27 12.49
N LEU A 167 -7.14 -3.18 11.37
CA LEU A 167 -8.45 -3.81 11.21
C LEU A 167 -8.38 -5.34 11.29
N ASN A 168 -7.39 -5.95 10.65
CA ASN A 168 -7.19 -7.39 10.64
C ASN A 168 -6.88 -7.98 12.03
N ARG A 169 -6.32 -7.18 12.94
CA ARG A 169 -6.03 -7.61 14.31
C ARG A 169 -7.24 -7.58 15.24
N ARG A 170 -8.38 -7.09 14.77
CA ARG A 170 -9.59 -7.07 15.59
C ARG A 170 -10.10 -8.48 15.86
N PRO A 171 -10.83 -8.68 16.97
CA PRO A 171 -11.55 -9.92 17.17
C PRO A 171 -12.64 -10.11 16.10
N PRO A 172 -12.99 -11.35 15.69
CA PRO A 172 -13.93 -11.61 14.59
C PRO A 172 -15.33 -11.03 14.80
N ASN A 173 -15.74 -10.81 16.06
CA ASN A 173 -17.01 -10.18 16.43
C ASN A 173 -17.11 -8.69 16.06
N SER A 174 -16.06 -8.10 15.51
CA SER A 174 -16.04 -6.72 14.99
C SER A 174 -16.57 -6.61 13.56
N VAL A 175 -16.74 -7.73 12.86
CA VAL A 175 -17.39 -7.82 11.55
C VAL A 175 -18.88 -7.57 11.74
N THR A 176 -19.41 -6.61 10.97
CA THR A 176 -20.85 -6.35 10.92
C THR A 176 -21.39 -7.00 9.66
N ASP A 177 -22.32 -7.93 9.81
CA ASP A 177 -23.06 -8.47 8.68
C ASP A 177 -23.72 -7.29 7.95
N GLY A 178 -23.39 -7.12 6.67
CA GLY A 178 -24.03 -6.14 5.81
C GLY A 178 -25.50 -6.51 5.65
N PHE A 179 -26.39 -5.65 6.13
CA PHE A 179 -27.82 -5.72 5.83
C PHE A 179 -28.11 -5.31 4.39
#